data_AF-A0A7J7FJ61-F1
#
_entry.id   AF-A0A7J7FJ61-F1
#
_cell.length_a   1.000
_cell.length_b   1.000
_cell.length_c   1.000
_cell.angle_alpha   90.00
_cell.angle_beta   90.00
_cell.angle_gamma   90.00
#
_symmetry.space_group_name_H-M   'P 1'
#
loop_
_entity.id
_entity.type
_entity.pdbx_description
1 polymer ?
#
loop_
_entity_poly.entity_id
_entity_poly.type
_entity_poly.pdbx_seq_one_letter_code
_entity_poly.pdbx_strand_id
1 'polypeptide(L)'
;MCSVFGPHIQSELCFADIHDSDGSSSSGHQNPKSTAKWAASLENLLEDPEGVKRFREFLKKEFSEENVLFWLACEDFKKTQDKKQMQGKAKEIYMTFLSSKASSQVNVEGQSRLNEKILEEPHPLMFQKLQDQ
;
A
#
# COMPACT_ATOMS: atom_id res chain seq x y z
N MET A 1 8.22 13.82 -11.33
CA MET A 1 8.25 12.43 -10.82
C MET A 1 8.67 12.55 -9.37
N CYS A 2 7.69 12.71 -8.48
CA CYS A 2 7.94 13.08 -7.08
C CYS A 2 8.59 11.90 -6.34
N SER A 3 9.64 12.25 -5.61
CA SER A 3 10.51 11.36 -4.88
C SER A 3 9.72 10.51 -3.89
N VAL A 4 9.79 9.21 -4.09
CA VAL A 4 9.39 8.16 -3.15
C VAL A 4 10.24 8.38 -1.88
N PHE A 5 9.58 8.84 -0.82
CA PHE A 5 10.06 8.94 0.57
C PHE A 5 11.40 9.67 0.79
N GLY A 6 11.39 11.00 0.64
CA GLY A 6 12.34 11.87 1.37
C GLY A 6 11.90 12.07 2.84
N PRO A 7 12.79 12.53 3.74
CA PRO A 7 12.56 12.63 5.19
C PRO A 7 11.50 13.69 5.63
N HIS A 8 10.62 14.11 4.74
CA HIS A 8 9.67 15.20 4.95
C HIS A 8 8.24 14.73 5.28
N ILE A 9 8.05 13.48 5.70
CA ILE A 9 6.75 13.00 6.20
C ILE A 9 6.54 13.32 7.69
N GLN A 10 7.60 13.67 8.43
CA GLN A 10 7.46 14.04 9.85
C GLN A 10 6.97 15.47 10.10
N SER A 11 7.03 16.38 9.13
CA SER A 11 6.68 17.80 9.38
C SER A 11 5.19 18.11 9.20
N GLU A 12 4.45 17.31 8.44
CA GLU A 12 3.02 17.57 8.14
C GLU A 12 2.07 16.83 9.10
N LEU A 13 2.60 16.23 10.18
CA LEU A 13 1.80 15.64 11.26
C LEU A 13 1.38 16.66 12.33
N CYS A 14 1.87 17.90 12.26
CA CYS A 14 1.52 18.96 13.19
C CYS A 14 1.11 20.22 12.42
N PHE A 15 -0.08 20.27 11.81
CA PHE A 15 -0.88 21.50 11.68
C PHE A 15 -2.22 21.16 11.03
N ALA A 16 -3.19 20.75 11.83
CA ALA A 16 -4.59 20.95 11.49
C ALA A 16 -5.26 21.55 12.73
N ASP A 17 -5.16 22.87 12.82
CA ASP A 17 -5.89 23.67 13.80
C ASP A 17 -7.40 23.58 13.59
N ILE A 18 -8.08 23.72 14.71
CA ILE A 18 -9.50 23.56 14.98
C ILE A 18 -10.36 24.58 14.20
N HIS A 19 -11.51 24.14 13.67
CA HIS A 19 -12.68 25.00 13.51
C HIS A 19 -13.96 24.24 13.91
N ASP A 20 -14.74 24.86 14.79
CA ASP A 20 -16.04 24.41 15.30
C ASP A 20 -17.15 24.74 14.27
N SER A 21 -18.16 23.86 14.16
CA SER A 21 -19.61 24.13 14.04
C SER A 21 -20.39 23.15 13.14
N ASP A 22 -21.27 22.41 13.82
CA ASP A 22 -22.59 21.82 13.50
C ASP A 22 -22.88 21.03 12.20
N GLY A 23 -23.44 19.82 12.37
CA GLY A 23 -24.45 19.29 11.44
C GLY A 23 -24.24 17.90 10.80
N SER A 24 -24.42 16.84 11.61
CA SER A 24 -24.90 15.48 11.23
C SER A 24 -24.03 14.50 10.41
N SER A 25 -23.87 13.32 11.02
CA SER A 25 -23.75 11.95 10.46
C SER A 25 -22.36 11.29 10.39
N SER A 26 -22.21 10.34 11.32
CA SER A 26 -21.14 9.34 11.52
C SER A 26 -19.89 9.82 12.28
N SER A 27 -20.06 9.94 13.59
CA SER A 27 -18.99 9.92 14.57
C SER A 27 -18.21 8.59 14.49
N GLY A 28 -17.24 8.55 13.57
CA GLY A 28 -16.07 7.71 13.76
C GLY A 28 -15.45 8.11 15.09
N HIS A 29 -15.69 7.33 16.13
CA HIS A 29 -15.00 7.46 17.41
C HIS A 29 -13.52 7.26 17.12
N GLN A 30 -12.82 8.36 16.84
CA GLN A 30 -11.38 8.44 16.75
C GLN A 30 -10.87 8.14 18.16
N ASN A 31 -10.63 6.88 18.45
CA ASN A 31 -9.95 6.50 19.66
C ASN A 31 -8.50 6.98 19.49
N PRO A 32 -8.02 7.98 20.26
CA PRO A 32 -6.67 8.51 20.10
C PRO A 32 -5.57 7.46 20.31
N LYS A 33 -5.93 6.31 20.91
CA LYS A 33 -5.03 5.15 21.01
C LYS A 33 -4.86 4.43 19.67
N SER A 34 -5.86 4.43 18.78
CA SER A 34 -5.77 3.80 17.45
C SER A 34 -4.86 4.59 16.53
N THR A 35 -4.98 5.92 16.50
CA THR A 35 -4.06 6.78 15.72
C THR A 35 -2.63 6.71 16.22
N ALA A 36 -2.42 6.65 17.54
CA ALA A 36 -1.09 6.43 18.12
C ALA A 36 -0.47 5.09 17.70
N LYS A 37 -1.27 4.02 17.59
CA LYS A 37 -0.81 2.72 17.09
C LYS A 37 -0.40 2.77 15.62
N TRP A 38 -1.19 3.46 14.78
CA TRP A 38 -0.87 3.63 13.36
C TRP A 38 0.43 4.45 13.18
N ALA A 39 0.64 5.48 13.98
CA ALA A 39 1.86 6.29 13.94
C ALA A 39 3.11 5.54 14.45
N ALA A 40 2.92 4.47 15.26
CA ALA A 40 4.02 3.70 15.82
C ALA A 40 4.71 2.79 14.78
N SER A 41 3.96 2.26 13.81
CA SER A 41 4.51 1.47 12.69
C SER A 41 3.53 1.43 11.53
N LEU A 42 4.06 1.46 10.30
CA LEU A 42 3.28 1.25 9.09
C LEU A 42 2.57 -0.12 9.11
N GLU A 43 3.19 -1.15 9.69
CA GLU A 43 2.58 -2.48 9.85
C GLU A 43 1.29 -2.40 10.68
N ASN A 44 1.34 -1.71 11.83
CA ASN A 44 0.17 -1.52 12.70
C ASN A 44 -0.95 -0.75 12.00
N LEU A 45 -0.60 0.18 11.10
CA LEU A 45 -1.57 0.89 10.25
C LEU A 45 -2.21 -0.07 9.25
N LEU A 46 -1.41 -0.95 8.63
CA LEU A 46 -1.83 -1.85 7.57
C LEU A 46 -2.59 -3.09 8.08
N GLU A 47 -2.44 -3.42 9.36
CA GLU A 47 -3.23 -4.45 10.05
C GLU A 47 -4.62 -3.96 10.49
N ASP A 48 -4.82 -2.65 10.62
CA ASP A 48 -6.09 -2.04 11.03
C ASP A 48 -6.94 -1.67 9.79
N PRO A 49 -8.13 -2.26 9.59
CA PRO A 49 -8.98 -1.95 8.43
C PRO A 49 -9.33 -0.47 8.29
N GLU A 50 -9.48 0.25 9.39
CA GLU A 50 -9.78 1.68 9.40
C GLU A 50 -8.52 2.51 9.11
N GLY A 51 -7.36 2.07 9.62
CA GLY A 51 -6.05 2.62 9.28
C GLY A 51 -5.76 2.53 7.79
N VAL A 52 -5.92 1.34 7.20
CA VAL A 52 -5.81 1.10 5.75
C VAL A 52 -6.75 1.99 4.96
N LYS A 53 -8.03 2.10 5.36
CA LYS A 53 -9.01 2.92 4.65
C LYS A 53 -8.57 4.39 4.59
N ARG A 54 -8.21 4.98 5.74
CA ARG A 54 -7.78 6.39 5.79
C ARG A 54 -6.47 6.63 5.05
N PHE A 55 -5.52 5.71 5.17
CA PHE A 55 -4.24 5.82 4.47
C PHE A 55 -4.42 5.72 2.95
N ARG A 56 -5.32 4.86 2.47
CA ARG A 56 -5.69 4.81 1.05
C ARG A 56 -6.36 6.10 0.58
N GLU A 57 -7.28 6.67 1.36
CA GLU A 57 -7.90 7.96 1.03
C GLU A 57 -6.87 9.10 0.97
N PHE A 58 -5.88 9.10 1.86
CA PHE A 58 -4.76 10.02 1.83
C PHE A 58 -3.91 9.84 0.56
N LEU A 59 -3.46 8.62 0.28
CA LEU A 59 -2.64 8.33 -0.89
C LEU A 59 -3.37 8.56 -2.23
N LYS A 60 -4.69 8.40 -2.27
CA LYS A 60 -5.50 8.76 -3.44
C LYS A 60 -5.41 10.25 -3.79
N LYS A 61 -5.39 11.12 -2.78
CA LYS A 61 -5.26 12.58 -2.98
C LYS A 61 -3.86 12.93 -3.50
N GLU A 62 -2.87 12.17 -3.07
CA GLU A 62 -1.47 12.28 -3.49
C GLU A 62 -1.12 11.45 -4.74
N PHE A 63 -2.12 10.86 -5.41
CA PHE A 63 -1.94 9.99 -6.58
C PHE A 63 -0.84 8.91 -6.41
N SER A 64 -0.73 8.36 -5.20
CA SER A 64 0.33 7.42 -4.79
C SER A 64 -0.26 6.14 -4.14
N GLU A 65 -1.53 5.83 -4.40
CA GLU A 65 -2.23 4.70 -3.79
C GLU A 65 -1.73 3.33 -4.29
N GLU A 66 -1.07 3.29 -5.44
CA GLU A 66 -0.53 2.07 -6.03
C GLU A 66 0.48 1.37 -5.12
N ASN A 67 1.25 2.13 -4.32
CA ASN A 67 2.27 1.58 -3.44
C ASN A 67 1.65 0.73 -2.32
N VAL A 68 0.61 1.24 -1.65
CA VAL A 68 -0.08 0.48 -0.60
C VAL A 68 -0.87 -0.69 -1.18
N LEU A 69 -1.45 -0.52 -2.37
CA LEU A 69 -2.18 -1.59 -3.05
C LEU A 69 -1.26 -2.75 -3.42
N PHE A 70 -0.07 -2.45 -3.92
CA PHE A 70 0.95 -3.45 -4.21
C PHE A 70 1.40 -4.19 -2.94
N TRP A 71 1.66 -3.47 -1.85
CA TRP A 71 2.03 -4.08 -0.57
C TRP A 71 0.96 -5.04 -0.06
N LEU A 72 -0.32 -4.61 -0.07
CA LEU A 72 -1.45 -5.45 0.36
C LEU A 72 -1.63 -6.68 -0.54
N ALA A 73 -1.45 -6.52 -1.85
CA ALA A 73 -1.51 -7.63 -2.80
C ALA A 73 -0.38 -8.65 -2.55
N CYS A 74 0.82 -8.18 -2.20
CA CYS A 74 1.94 -9.05 -1.82
C CYS A 74 1.67 -9.80 -0.50
N GLU A 75 1.09 -9.15 0.51
CA GLU A 75 0.67 -9.81 1.76
C GLU A 75 -0.37 -10.91 1.53
N ASP A 76 -1.38 -10.63 0.71
CA ASP A 76 -2.41 -11.62 0.36
C ASP A 76 -1.84 -12.76 -0.51
N PHE A 77 -0.90 -12.45 -1.40
CA PHE A 77 -0.18 -13.44 -2.19
C PHE A 77 0.65 -14.39 -1.32
N LYS A 78 1.37 -13.87 -0.31
CA LYS A 78 2.17 -14.68 0.63
C LYS A 78 1.33 -15.71 1.40
N LYS A 79 0.07 -15.40 1.68
CA LYS A 79 -0.88 -16.29 2.38
C LYS A 79 -1.49 -17.36 1.47
N THR A 80 -1.28 -17.27 0.16
CA THR A 80 -1.87 -18.19 -0.82
C THR A 80 -1.10 -19.51 -0.87
N GLN A 81 -1.75 -20.61 -0.48
CA GLN A 81 -1.14 -21.95 -0.49
C GLN A 81 -1.45 -22.75 -1.77
N ASP A 82 -2.58 -22.46 -2.42
CA ASP A 82 -2.98 -23.15 -3.64
C ASP A 82 -2.15 -22.69 -4.84
N LYS A 83 -1.51 -23.63 -5.54
CA LYS A 83 -0.60 -23.31 -6.66
C LYS A 83 -1.33 -22.64 -7.83
N LYS A 84 -2.58 -23.02 -8.12
CA LYS A 84 -3.34 -22.47 -9.25
C LYS A 84 -3.78 -21.04 -8.94
N GLN A 85 -4.24 -20.78 -7.72
CA GLN A 85 -4.55 -19.45 -7.23
C GLN A 85 -3.30 -18.57 -7.17
N MET A 86 -2.17 -19.12 -6.75
CA MET A 86 -0.88 -18.43 -6.73
C MET A 86 -0.47 -17.99 -8.13
N GLN A 87 -0.54 -18.88 -9.14
CA GLN A 87 -0.28 -18.49 -10.53
C GLN A 87 -1.20 -17.34 -11.02
N GLY A 88 -2.49 -17.41 -10.70
CA GLY A 88 -3.45 -16.35 -11.03
C GLY A 88 -3.09 -15.02 -10.39
N LYS A 89 -2.88 -15.01 -9.07
CA LYS A 89 -2.53 -13.81 -8.31
C LYS A 89 -1.17 -13.23 -8.71
N ALA A 90 -0.16 -14.07 -8.96
CA ALA A 90 1.14 -13.62 -9.44
C ALA A 90 1.01 -12.84 -10.75
N LYS A 91 0.22 -13.38 -11.70
CA LYS A 91 -0.05 -12.72 -12.98
C LYS A 91 -0.82 -11.42 -12.80
N GLU A 92 -1.81 -11.39 -11.92
CA GLU A 92 -2.58 -10.20 -11.61
C GLU A 92 -1.72 -9.09 -11.02
N ILE A 93 -0.89 -9.41 -10.00
CA ILE A 93 0.05 -8.47 -9.38
C ILE A 93 1.02 -7.92 -10.41
N TYR A 94 1.59 -8.80 -11.24
CA TYR A 94 2.50 -8.38 -12.30
C TYR A 94 1.82 -7.44 -13.29
N MET A 95 0.65 -7.79 -13.82
CA MET A 95 -0.05 -6.97 -14.81
C MET A 95 -0.53 -5.62 -14.25
N THR A 96 -0.88 -5.57 -12.96
CA THR A 96 -1.47 -4.38 -12.32
C THR A 96 -0.41 -3.40 -11.83
N PHE A 97 0.72 -3.89 -11.31
CA PHE A 97 1.70 -3.06 -10.61
C PHE A 97 3.11 -3.09 -11.21
N LEU A 98 3.50 -4.16 -11.90
CA LEU A 98 4.91 -4.38 -12.30
C LEU A 98 5.13 -4.39 -13.82
N SER A 99 4.08 -4.56 -14.61
CA SER A 99 4.17 -4.55 -16.06
C SER A 99 4.56 -3.17 -16.56
N SER A 100 5.34 -3.09 -17.64
CA SER A 100 5.64 -1.82 -18.33
C SER A 100 4.40 -1.14 -18.91
N LYS A 101 3.27 -1.85 -18.96
CA LYS A 101 1.97 -1.35 -19.43
C LYS A 101 0.95 -1.20 -18.30
N ALA A 102 1.36 -1.38 -17.05
CA ALA A 102 0.49 -1.28 -15.90
C ALA A 102 -0.04 0.15 -15.73
N SER A 103 -1.35 0.31 -15.51
CA SER A 103 -1.95 1.61 -15.20
C SER A 103 -1.64 2.09 -13.79
N SER A 104 -1.31 1.17 -12.88
CA SER A 104 -0.98 1.42 -11.48
C SER A 104 0.44 0.96 -11.18
N GLN A 105 1.38 1.27 -12.08
CA GLN A 105 2.76 0.84 -11.99
C GLN A 105 3.45 1.41 -10.75
N VAL A 106 3.99 0.54 -9.88
CA VAL A 106 4.78 0.99 -8.74
C VAL A 106 6.20 1.38 -9.14
N ASN A 107 6.73 2.41 -8.51
CA ASN A 107 8.09 2.87 -8.75
C ASN A 107 9.09 2.16 -7.81
N VAL A 108 9.41 0.91 -8.15
CA VAL A 108 10.40 0.10 -7.40
C VAL A 108 11.69 -0.09 -8.20
N GLU A 109 12.83 -0.06 -7.52
CA GLU A 109 14.14 -0.37 -8.06
C GLU A 109 14.16 -1.78 -8.68
N GLY A 110 14.64 -1.86 -9.91
CA GLY A 110 14.70 -3.11 -10.66
C GLY A 110 13.41 -3.49 -11.37
N GLN A 111 12.34 -2.69 -11.27
CA GLN A 111 11.08 -2.91 -12.01
C GLN A 111 11.34 -3.15 -13.50
N SER A 112 12.24 -2.38 -14.12
CA SER A 112 12.58 -2.49 -15.54
C SER A 112 13.24 -3.82 -15.93
N ARG A 113 13.74 -4.58 -14.96
CA ARG A 113 14.35 -5.91 -15.16
C ARG A 113 13.31 -7.02 -15.06
N LEU A 114 12.14 -6.73 -14.47
CA LEU A 114 11.04 -7.67 -14.36
C LEU A 114 10.43 -7.91 -15.74
N ASN A 115 10.17 -9.18 -16.03
CA ASN A 115 9.54 -9.64 -17.26
C ASN A 115 8.59 -10.78 -16.91
N GLU A 116 7.72 -11.17 -17.85
CA GLU A 116 6.75 -12.26 -17.66
C GLU A 116 7.40 -13.60 -17.26
N LYS A 117 8.70 -13.77 -17.49
CA LYS A 117 9.50 -14.92 -17.00
C LYS A 117 9.40 -15.13 -15.49
N ILE A 118 9.21 -14.07 -14.69
CA ILE A 118 9.03 -14.21 -13.25
C ILE A 118 7.77 -15.02 -12.90
N LEU A 119 6.80 -15.11 -13.83
CA LEU A 119 5.56 -15.84 -13.67
C LEU A 119 5.68 -17.34 -14.02
N GLU A 120 6.81 -17.80 -14.56
CA GLU A 120 7.04 -19.21 -14.90
C GLU A 120 7.17 -20.07 -13.63
N GLU A 121 7.83 -19.53 -12.60
CA GLU A 121 8.04 -20.19 -11.31
C GLU A 121 7.56 -19.31 -10.15
N PRO A 122 6.24 -19.15 -9.97
CA PRO A 122 5.72 -18.34 -8.88
C PRO A 122 5.97 -19.01 -7.53
N HIS A 123 6.47 -18.23 -6.57
CA HIS A 123 6.67 -18.67 -5.19
C HIS A 123 6.28 -17.53 -4.24
N PRO A 124 5.84 -17.82 -3.00
CA PRO A 124 5.26 -16.82 -2.09
C PRO A 124 6.12 -15.57 -1.85
N LEU A 125 7.45 -15.71 -1.91
CA LEU A 125 8.42 -14.65 -1.63
C LEU A 125 8.93 -13.92 -2.89
N MET A 126 8.37 -14.19 -4.07
CA MET A 126 8.89 -13.65 -5.35
C MET A 126 8.84 -12.12 -5.42
N PHE A 127 7.88 -11.50 -4.74
CA PHE A 127 7.71 -10.05 -4.69
C PHE A 127 8.30 -9.40 -3.43
N GLN A 128 8.84 -10.19 -2.49
CA GLN A 128 9.31 -9.67 -1.19
C GLN A 128 10.37 -8.58 -1.35
N LYS A 129 11.35 -8.79 -2.24
CA LYS A 129 12.39 -7.79 -2.54
C LYS A 129 11.87 -6.47 -3.13
N LEU A 130 10.70 -6.50 -3.76
CA LEU A 130 10.07 -5.30 -4.31
C LEU A 130 9.17 -4.62 -3.25
N GLN A 131 8.62 -5.42 -2.34
CA GLN A 131 7.80 -4.96 -1.22
C GLN A 131 8.63 -4.24 -0.14
N ASP A 132 9.91 -4.62 0.02
CA ASP A 132 10.82 -4.08 1.04
C ASP A 132 11.48 -2.73 0.67
N GLN A 133 11.13 -2.15 -0.48
CA GLN A 133 11.69 -0.89 -0.99
C GLN A 133 10.78 0.29 -0.66
#